data_AF-A0A0C3N728-F1
#
_entry.id   AF-A0A0C3N728-F1
#
_cell.length_a   1.000
_cell.length_b   1.000
_cell.length_c   1.000
_cell.angle_alpha   90.00
_cell.angle_beta   90.00
_cell.angle_gamma   90.00
#
_symmetry.space_group_name_H-M   'P 1'
#
loop_
_entity.id
_entity.type
_entity.pdbx_description
1 polymer ?
#
loop_
_entity_poly.entity_id
_entity_poly.type
_entity_poly.pdbx_seq_one_letter_code
_entity_poly.pdbx_strand_id
1 'polypeptide(L)'
;MSIHRSRTPYDQDILPDLTWVTSAELQVGSNDNDEAIWGKLTECKRHKVKVQEEARLEAERQEQARLEEERVHAEAEAQRLEAACKAEEARKEAESQWADALVGSSTGARPNVEVMSPRCLRCARTNMPCLRSTDSKKKRMACNRCNKLKERCWWPVEGEAGTGPAGDKGKRKADVTSPRVADSA
;
A
#
# COMPACT_ATOMS: atom_id res chain seq x y z
N MET A 1 89.11 -67.64 11.76
CA MET A 1 88.46 -67.91 13.06
C MET A 1 87.21 -68.74 12.79
N SER A 2 87.19 -69.98 13.27
CA SER A 2 86.13 -70.96 13.03
C SER A 2 85.00 -70.80 14.05
N ILE A 3 83.75 -70.78 13.59
CA ILE A 3 82.57 -70.89 14.46
C ILE A 3 81.99 -72.28 14.27
N HIS A 4 82.06 -73.07 15.34
CA HIS A 4 81.49 -74.41 15.44
C HIS A 4 79.95 -74.36 15.35
N ARG A 5 79.36 -75.09 14.40
CA ARG A 5 77.93 -75.42 14.40
C ARG A 5 77.71 -76.65 15.27
N SER A 6 77.12 -76.46 16.45
CA SER A 6 76.62 -77.56 17.29
C SER A 6 75.32 -78.09 16.69
N ARG A 7 75.32 -79.36 16.26
CA ARG A 7 74.16 -80.10 15.77
C ARG A 7 73.49 -80.74 16.98
N THR A 8 72.27 -80.33 17.34
CA THR A 8 71.47 -81.03 18.35
C THR A 8 70.77 -82.24 17.72
N PRO A 9 70.79 -83.42 18.35
CA PRO A 9 70.14 -84.63 17.85
C PRO A 9 68.82 -84.82 18.62
N TYR A 10 67.73 -84.23 18.14
CA TYR A 10 66.39 -84.60 18.62
C TYR A 10 65.46 -84.74 17.43
N ASP A 11 65.15 -86.01 17.16
CA ASP A 11 63.85 -86.56 16.80
C ASP A 11 63.13 -85.94 15.60
N GLN A 12 63.48 -86.48 14.43
CA GLN A 12 62.48 -86.76 13.41
C GLN A 12 61.66 -87.94 13.94
N ASP A 13 60.47 -87.70 14.49
CA ASP A 13 59.37 -88.66 14.44
C ASP A 13 58.06 -88.03 14.96
N ILE A 14 57.01 -88.18 14.15
CA ILE A 14 55.59 -88.00 14.47
C ILE A 14 55.10 -86.53 14.50
N LEU A 15 54.84 -85.98 13.31
CA LEU A 15 53.72 -85.05 13.14
C LEU A 15 52.47 -85.91 12.86
N PRO A 16 51.57 -86.12 13.84
CA PRO A 16 50.25 -86.62 13.49
C PRO A 16 49.58 -85.56 12.64
N ASP A 17 48.90 -85.99 11.59
CA ASP A 17 48.20 -85.21 10.58
C ASP A 17 47.31 -84.12 11.24
N LEU A 18 47.91 -82.95 11.50
CA LEU A 18 47.28 -81.79 12.16
C LEU A 18 46.01 -81.35 11.42
N THR A 19 45.94 -81.67 10.13
CA THR A 19 44.81 -81.48 9.23
C THR A 19 43.55 -82.22 9.68
N TRP A 20 43.67 -83.39 10.33
CA TRP A 20 42.50 -84.17 10.79
C TRP A 20 41.98 -83.71 12.15
N VAL A 21 42.88 -83.36 13.07
CA VAL A 21 42.51 -82.92 14.43
C VAL A 21 41.83 -81.55 14.40
N THR A 22 42.25 -80.64 13.52
CA THR A 22 41.56 -79.34 13.37
C THR A 22 40.20 -79.44 12.66
N SER A 23 40.00 -80.45 11.81
CA SER A 23 38.76 -80.56 11.02
C SER A 23 37.59 -81.12 11.84
N ALA A 24 37.86 -81.96 12.85
CA ALA A 24 36.83 -82.52 13.72
C ALA A 24 36.39 -81.55 14.84
N GLU A 25 37.30 -80.74 15.39
CA GLU A 25 36.96 -79.75 16.43
C GLU A 25 36.23 -78.52 15.91
N LEU A 26 36.39 -78.17 14.62
CA LEU A 26 35.63 -77.09 13.98
C LEU A 26 34.18 -77.48 13.62
N GLN A 27 33.79 -78.74 13.81
CA GLN A 27 32.47 -79.26 13.44
C GLN A 27 31.45 -79.28 14.60
N VAL A 28 31.80 -78.70 15.75
CA VAL A 28 30.91 -78.60 16.92
C VAL A 28 30.70 -77.11 17.26
N GLY A 29 29.64 -76.51 16.69
CA GLY A 29 29.12 -75.22 17.17
C GLY A 29 28.82 -74.14 16.12
N SER A 30 28.33 -74.49 14.91
CA SER A 30 28.12 -73.48 13.85
C SER A 30 26.66 -73.14 13.51
N ASN A 31 25.64 -73.83 14.02
CA ASN A 31 24.25 -73.54 13.62
C ASN A 31 23.57 -72.50 14.54
N ASP A 32 23.81 -72.56 15.85
CA ASP A 32 23.21 -71.62 16.82
C ASP A 32 23.74 -70.18 16.68
N ASN A 33 24.98 -70.02 16.22
CA ASN A 33 25.60 -68.71 16.03
C ASN A 33 25.00 -67.95 14.84
N ASP A 34 24.70 -68.63 13.74
CA ASP A 34 24.12 -68.00 12.56
C ASP A 34 22.71 -67.50 12.85
N GLU A 35 21.88 -68.31 13.53
CA GLU A 35 20.52 -67.91 13.91
C GLU A 35 20.52 -66.72 14.87
N ALA A 36 21.46 -66.66 15.82
CA ALA A 36 21.65 -65.52 16.71
C ALA A 36 22.10 -64.25 15.97
N ILE A 37 22.97 -64.37 14.97
CA ILE A 37 23.40 -63.25 14.12
C ILE A 37 22.22 -62.73 13.30
N TRP A 38 21.45 -63.62 12.67
CA TRP A 38 20.25 -63.26 11.92
C TRP A 38 19.21 -62.56 12.82
N GLY A 39 18.97 -63.08 14.02
CA GLY A 39 18.08 -62.46 15.01
C GLY A 39 18.46 -61.01 15.30
N LYS A 40 19.72 -60.76 15.69
CA LYS A 40 20.23 -59.40 15.96
C LYS A 40 20.14 -58.47 14.75
N LEU A 41 20.40 -58.99 13.55
CA LEU A 41 20.35 -58.21 12.33
C LEU A 41 18.91 -57.82 11.96
N THR A 42 17.95 -58.71 12.18
CA THR A 42 16.52 -58.38 12.00
C THR A 42 16.00 -57.39 13.04
N GLU A 43 16.42 -57.51 14.30
CA GLU A 43 16.09 -56.56 15.36
C GLU A 43 16.67 -55.17 15.06
N CYS A 44 17.96 -55.10 14.67
CA CYS A 44 18.61 -53.87 14.26
C CYS A 44 17.90 -53.21 13.06
N LYS A 45 17.48 -54.00 12.06
CA LYS A 45 16.68 -53.50 10.93
C LYS A 45 15.36 -52.90 11.41
N ARG A 46 14.65 -53.55 12.33
CA ARG A 46 13.39 -53.03 12.89
C ARG A 46 13.60 -51.72 13.65
N HIS A 47 14.63 -51.63 14.48
CA HIS A 47 14.96 -50.40 15.19
C HIS A 47 15.33 -49.27 14.22
N LYS A 48 16.11 -49.56 13.18
CA LYS A 48 16.47 -48.56 12.17
C LYS A 48 15.25 -47.97 11.46
N VAL A 49 14.27 -48.81 11.11
CA VAL A 49 13.03 -48.35 10.48
C VAL A 49 12.21 -47.49 11.45
N LYS A 50 12.06 -47.89 12.72
CA LYS A 50 11.34 -47.11 13.73
C LYS A 50 11.96 -45.73 13.94
N VAL A 51 13.28 -45.65 14.10
CA VAL A 51 13.99 -44.37 14.27
C VAL A 51 13.81 -43.48 13.05
N GLN A 52 13.84 -44.05 11.85
CA GLN A 52 13.61 -43.29 10.62
C GLN A 52 12.17 -42.76 10.52
N GLU A 53 11.19 -43.56 10.92
CA GLU A 53 9.78 -43.15 10.96
C GLU A 53 9.55 -42.04 11.98
N GLU A 54 10.08 -42.18 13.20
CA GLU A 54 10.00 -41.15 14.24
C GLU A 54 10.64 -39.83 13.79
N ALA A 55 11.83 -39.90 13.19
CA ALA A 55 12.50 -38.72 12.64
C ALA A 55 11.69 -38.04 11.53
N ARG A 56 11.00 -38.82 10.69
CA ARG A 56 10.12 -38.29 9.66
C ARG A 56 8.89 -37.61 10.25
N LEU A 57 8.25 -38.23 11.25
CA LEU A 57 7.09 -37.66 11.93
C LEU A 57 7.46 -36.38 12.69
N GLU A 58 8.65 -36.31 13.28
CA GLU A 58 9.14 -35.11 13.94
C GLU A 58 9.42 -33.98 12.94
N ALA A 59 10.01 -34.29 11.78
CA ALA A 59 10.19 -33.32 10.71
C ALA A 59 8.86 -32.76 10.20
N GLU A 60 7.85 -33.62 10.01
CA GLU A 60 6.50 -33.21 9.59
C GLU A 60 5.83 -32.30 10.63
N ARG A 61 5.96 -32.61 11.93
CA ARG A 61 5.46 -31.74 13.01
C ARG A 61 6.15 -30.37 13.02
N GLN A 62 7.46 -30.34 12.80
CA GLN A 62 8.20 -29.06 12.73
C GLN A 62 7.78 -28.24 11.51
N GLU A 63 7.56 -28.87 10.36
CA GLU A 63 7.05 -28.20 9.17
C GLU A 63 5.65 -27.62 9.41
N GLN A 64 4.76 -28.41 10.01
CA GLN A 64 3.42 -27.95 10.35
C GLN A 64 3.45 -26.76 11.33
N ALA A 65 4.29 -26.81 12.35
CA ALA A 65 4.46 -25.71 13.31
C ALA A 65 4.99 -24.43 12.62
N ARG A 66 5.93 -24.55 11.69
CA ARG A 66 6.43 -23.41 10.90
C ARG A 66 5.34 -22.80 10.02
N LEU A 67 4.53 -23.64 9.36
CA LEU A 67 3.41 -23.16 8.54
C LEU A 67 2.35 -22.46 9.39
N GLU A 68 2.08 -22.95 10.60
CA GLU A 68 1.16 -22.29 11.52
C GLU A 68 1.70 -20.93 11.98
N GLU A 69 2.98 -20.85 12.33
CA GLU A 69 3.65 -19.58 12.68
C GLU A 69 3.61 -18.58 11.51
N GLU A 70 3.93 -19.01 10.30
CA GLU A 70 3.86 -18.17 9.09
C GLU A 70 2.44 -17.67 8.84
N ARG A 71 1.42 -18.51 9.03
CA ARG A 71 0.01 -18.12 8.90
C ARG A 71 -0.37 -17.07 9.94
N VAL A 72 0.02 -17.25 11.20
CA VAL A 72 -0.24 -16.28 12.27
C VAL A 72 0.45 -14.94 11.96
N HIS A 73 1.69 -14.97 11.48
CA HIS A 73 2.41 -13.77 11.08
C HIS A 73 1.74 -13.07 9.89
N ALA A 74 1.35 -13.82 8.86
CA ALA A 74 0.65 -13.26 7.70
C ALA A 74 -0.70 -12.64 8.07
N GLU A 75 -1.45 -13.27 8.98
CA GLU A 75 -2.71 -12.72 9.49
C GLU A 75 -2.48 -11.42 10.28
N ALA A 76 -1.47 -11.39 11.15
CA ALA A 76 -1.12 -10.19 11.90
C ALA A 76 -0.71 -9.04 10.97
N GLU A 77 0.10 -9.31 9.94
CA GLU A 77 0.46 -8.31 8.93
C GLU A 77 -0.77 -7.83 8.13
N ALA A 78 -1.67 -8.73 7.75
CA ALA A 78 -2.91 -8.37 7.06
C ALA A 78 -3.78 -7.45 7.93
N GLN A 79 -3.93 -7.76 9.22
CA GLN A 79 -4.68 -6.91 10.16
C GLN A 79 -4.02 -5.53 10.33
N ARG A 80 -2.68 -5.46 10.38
CA ARG A 80 -1.95 -4.18 10.44
C ARG A 80 -2.19 -3.34 9.19
N LEU A 81 -2.15 -3.95 8.01
CA LEU A 81 -2.42 -3.27 6.75
C LEU A 81 -3.88 -2.79 6.66
N GLU A 82 -4.84 -3.63 7.07
CA GLU A 82 -6.25 -3.24 7.10
C GLU A 82 -6.49 -2.06 8.04
N ALA A 83 -5.88 -2.07 9.23
CA ALA A 83 -5.97 -0.96 10.18
C ALA A 83 -5.34 0.32 9.62
N ALA A 84 -4.20 0.22 8.92
CA ALA A 84 -3.56 1.36 8.27
C ALA A 84 -4.44 1.95 7.15
N CYS A 85 -5.05 1.11 6.31
CA CYS A 85 -5.98 1.55 5.28
C CYS A 85 -7.20 2.26 5.87
N LYS A 86 -7.81 1.70 6.93
CA LYS A 86 -8.95 2.35 7.62
C LYS A 86 -8.57 3.70 8.22
N ALA A 87 -7.38 3.80 8.81
CA ALA A 87 -6.88 5.06 9.37
C ALA A 87 -6.64 6.11 8.28
N GLU A 88 -6.14 5.71 7.11
CA GLU A 88 -5.88 6.58 5.98
C GLU A 88 -7.20 7.10 5.35
N GLU A 89 -8.17 6.22 5.15
CA GLU A 89 -9.50 6.60 4.66
C GLU A 89 -10.20 7.56 5.64
N ALA A 90 -10.11 7.32 6.95
CA ALA A 90 -10.63 8.25 7.95
C ALA A 90 -9.96 9.64 7.90
N ARG A 91 -8.66 9.71 7.58
CA ARG A 91 -7.95 10.99 7.39
C ARG A 91 -8.44 11.72 6.14
N LYS A 92 -8.62 11.01 5.02
CA LYS A 92 -9.17 11.60 3.78
C LYS A 92 -10.60 12.11 3.98
N GLU A 93 -11.43 11.37 4.71
CA GLU A 93 -12.79 11.80 5.01
C GLU A 93 -12.79 13.09 5.86
N ALA A 94 -11.95 13.15 6.90
CA ALA A 94 -11.79 14.36 7.71
C ALA A 94 -11.29 15.54 6.87
N GLU A 95 -10.30 15.34 5.99
CA GLU A 95 -9.81 16.37 5.07
C GLU A 95 -10.90 16.86 4.11
N SER A 96 -11.72 15.95 3.59
CA SER A 96 -12.84 16.27 2.69
C SER A 96 -13.91 17.10 3.41
N GLN A 97 -14.27 16.72 4.64
CA GLN A 97 -15.20 17.49 5.47
C GLN A 97 -14.69 18.91 5.76
N TRP A 98 -13.38 19.06 5.99
CA TRP A 98 -12.75 20.37 6.16
C TRP A 98 -12.80 21.22 4.88
N ALA A 99 -12.53 20.62 3.72
CA ALA A 99 -12.63 21.31 2.43
C ALA A 99 -14.07 21.78 2.16
N ASP A 100 -15.07 20.95 2.43
CA ASP A 100 -16.48 21.30 2.26
C ASP A 100 -16.91 22.45 3.19
N ALA A 101 -16.45 22.46 4.44
CA ALA A 101 -16.70 23.55 5.38
C ALA A 101 -16.10 24.89 4.91
N LEU A 102 -14.91 24.88 4.30
CA LEU A 102 -14.26 26.06 3.73
C LEU A 102 -14.99 26.59 2.49
N VAL A 103 -15.47 25.69 1.61
CA VAL A 103 -16.29 26.06 0.44
C VAL A 103 -17.64 26.63 0.87
N GLY A 104 -18.31 25.99 1.83
CA GLY A 104 -19.59 26.46 2.39
C GLY A 104 -19.47 27.85 3.04
N SER A 105 -18.33 28.14 3.66
CA SER A 105 -18.03 29.44 4.26
C SER A 105 -17.75 30.54 3.23
N SER A 106 -17.43 30.18 1.98
CA SER A 106 -17.17 31.14 0.88
C SER A 106 -18.44 31.51 0.09
N THR A 107 -19.57 30.85 0.32
CA THR A 107 -20.82 31.07 -0.43
C THR A 107 -21.54 32.40 -0.09
N GLY A 108 -21.02 33.19 0.85
CA GLY A 108 -21.58 34.51 1.22
C GLY A 108 -21.08 35.69 0.38
N ALA A 109 -20.05 35.51 -0.45
CA ALA A 109 -19.48 36.59 -1.25
C ALA A 109 -19.38 36.17 -2.72
N ARG A 110 -20.48 36.30 -3.46
CA ARG A 110 -20.41 36.42 -4.93
C ARG A 110 -19.65 37.72 -5.25
N PRO A 111 -18.45 37.71 -5.86
CA PRO A 111 -18.07 38.86 -6.65
C PRO A 111 -18.89 38.76 -7.92
N ASN A 112 -20.06 39.42 -7.92
CA ASN A 112 -20.85 39.63 -9.13
C ASN A 112 -20.15 40.68 -10.01
N VAL A 113 -18.92 40.39 -10.39
CA VAL A 113 -18.17 41.19 -11.35
C VAL A 113 -17.77 40.25 -12.47
N GLU A 114 -18.76 39.94 -13.30
CA GLU A 114 -18.47 39.64 -14.69
C GLU A 114 -17.86 40.92 -15.27
N VAL A 115 -16.54 41.07 -15.11
CA VAL A 115 -15.75 42.12 -15.75
C VAL A 115 -15.81 41.81 -17.23
N MET A 116 -16.88 42.26 -17.89
CA MET A 116 -16.88 42.43 -19.33
C MET A 116 -15.67 43.28 -19.66
N SER A 117 -14.65 42.66 -20.22
CA SER A 117 -13.40 43.34 -20.57
C SER A 117 -13.76 44.56 -21.39
N PRO A 118 -13.59 45.79 -20.85
CA PRO A 118 -14.11 46.97 -21.51
C PRO A 118 -13.44 47.04 -22.87
N ARG A 119 -14.24 47.07 -23.94
CA ARG A 119 -13.75 47.25 -25.30
C ARG A 119 -13.64 48.75 -25.58
N CYS A 120 -12.67 49.16 -26.39
CA CYS A 120 -12.61 50.53 -26.87
C CYS A 120 -13.87 50.80 -27.70
N LEU A 121 -14.63 51.84 -27.35
CA LEU A 121 -15.88 52.19 -28.03
C LEU A 121 -15.65 52.47 -29.52
N ARG A 122 -14.47 53.02 -29.87
CA ARG A 122 -14.09 53.24 -31.27
C ARG A 122 -13.89 51.93 -32.03
N CYS A 123 -13.14 51.00 -31.46
CA CYS A 123 -12.92 49.69 -32.08
C CYS A 123 -14.20 48.85 -32.14
N ALA A 124 -15.05 48.97 -31.11
CA ALA A 124 -16.37 48.33 -31.07
C ALA A 124 -17.28 48.83 -32.19
N ARG A 125 -17.36 50.15 -32.45
CA ARG A 125 -18.15 50.72 -33.56
C ARG A 125 -17.74 50.18 -34.93
N THR A 126 -16.47 49.86 -35.10
CA THR A 126 -15.93 49.31 -36.35
C THR A 126 -15.93 47.79 -36.40
N ASN A 127 -16.47 47.09 -35.39
CA ASN A 127 -16.39 45.64 -35.22
C ASN A 127 -14.96 45.08 -35.31
N MET A 128 -13.96 45.87 -34.89
CA MET A 128 -12.56 45.47 -34.96
C MET A 128 -12.04 45.05 -33.59
N PRO A 129 -11.33 43.91 -33.47
CA PRO A 129 -10.77 43.48 -32.20
C PRO A 129 -9.68 44.45 -31.75
N CYS A 130 -9.65 44.75 -30.45
CA CYS A 130 -8.58 45.52 -29.84
C CYS A 130 -8.34 44.99 -28.42
N LEU A 131 -7.09 45.08 -27.97
CA LEU A 131 -6.71 44.68 -26.62
C LEU A 131 -6.37 45.93 -25.81
N ARG A 132 -6.91 46.00 -24.59
CA ARG A 132 -6.53 47.02 -23.60
C ARG A 132 -5.08 46.77 -23.20
N SER A 133 -4.22 47.76 -23.36
CA SER A 133 -2.87 47.70 -22.81
C SER A 133 -2.93 48.13 -21.35
N THR A 134 -2.47 47.26 -20.45
CA THR A 134 -2.34 47.53 -19.00
C THR A 134 -0.95 48.04 -18.63
N ASP A 135 -0.09 48.30 -19.63
CA ASP A 135 1.29 48.76 -19.43
C ASP A 135 1.30 50.23 -18.96
N SER A 136 1.27 50.38 -17.63
CA SER A 136 0.75 51.53 -16.89
C SER A 136 1.76 52.65 -16.63
N LYS A 137 2.84 52.78 -17.42
CA LYS A 137 3.68 53.99 -17.36
C LYS A 137 3.04 55.22 -18.01
N LYS A 138 1.99 55.06 -18.82
CA LYS A 138 1.29 56.17 -19.48
C LYS A 138 -0.06 56.43 -18.78
N LYS A 139 -0.26 57.68 -18.32
CA LYS A 139 -1.52 58.17 -17.70
C LYS A 139 -2.78 58.02 -18.59
N ARG A 140 -2.65 57.60 -19.85
CA ARG A 140 -3.77 57.48 -20.80
C ARG A 140 -3.91 56.03 -21.24
N MET A 141 -5.03 55.41 -20.86
CA MET A 141 -5.38 54.08 -21.33
C MET A 141 -5.72 54.13 -22.83
N ALA A 142 -4.97 53.41 -23.66
CA ALA A 142 -5.27 53.26 -25.08
C ALA A 142 -5.22 51.79 -25.47
N CYS A 143 -6.10 51.35 -26.38
CA CYS A 143 -5.99 50.00 -26.94
C CYS A 143 -4.78 49.94 -27.88
N ASN A 144 -4.23 48.74 -28.06
CA ASN A 144 -3.06 48.51 -28.92
C ASN A 144 -3.19 49.13 -30.33
N ARG A 145 -4.40 49.10 -30.90
CA ARG A 145 -4.71 49.64 -32.23
C ARG A 145 -4.78 51.16 -32.27
N CYS A 146 -5.55 51.79 -31.38
CA CYS A 146 -5.61 53.24 -31.29
C CYS A 146 -4.22 53.83 -30.98
N ASN A 147 -3.43 53.14 -30.16
CA ASN A 147 -2.04 53.54 -29.89
C ASN A 147 -1.16 53.49 -31.16
N LYS A 148 -1.27 52.44 -31.98
CA LYS A 148 -0.56 52.34 -33.28
C LYS A 148 -0.97 53.45 -34.25
N LEU A 149 -2.26 53.77 -34.31
CA LEU A 149 -2.78 54.83 -35.17
C LEU A 149 -2.59 56.24 -34.59
N LYS A 150 -2.01 56.37 -33.38
CA LYS A 150 -1.91 57.62 -32.61
C LYS A 150 -3.26 58.33 -32.41
N GLU A 151 -4.32 57.54 -32.33
CA GLU A 151 -5.69 57.99 -32.22
C GLU A 151 -6.16 57.97 -30.76
N ARG A 152 -7.11 58.85 -30.43
CA ARG A 152 -7.73 58.85 -29.10
C ARG A 152 -8.62 57.63 -28.91
N CYS A 153 -8.43 56.95 -27.78
CA CYS A 153 -9.22 55.83 -27.34
C CYS A 153 -10.32 56.31 -26.40
N TRP A 154 -11.55 55.83 -26.62
CA TRP A 154 -12.70 56.08 -25.74
C TRP A 154 -13.03 54.77 -25.05
N TRP A 155 -12.91 54.76 -23.72
CA TRP A 155 -13.30 53.63 -22.90
C TRP A 155 -14.60 53.98 -22.18
N PRO A 156 -15.52 53.03 -21.99
CA PRO A 156 -16.60 53.22 -21.04
C PRO A 156 -15.98 53.52 -19.68
N VAL A 157 -16.34 54.65 -19.08
CA VAL A 157 -15.96 54.96 -17.71
C VAL A 157 -16.82 54.07 -16.82
N GLU A 158 -16.17 53.39 -15.89
CA GLU A 158 -16.81 52.52 -14.92
C GLU A 158 -17.74 53.39 -14.05
N GLY A 159 -19.04 53.37 -14.36
CA GLY A 159 -20.06 54.18 -13.66
C GLY A 159 -21.19 54.76 -14.51
N GLU A 160 -21.09 54.83 -15.85
CA GLU A 160 -22.18 55.35 -16.69
C GLU A 160 -23.13 54.24 -17.17
N ALA A 161 -23.80 53.58 -16.24
CA ALA A 161 -25.07 52.91 -16.53
C ALA A 161 -26.15 54.00 -16.56
N GLY A 162 -26.72 54.24 -17.74
CA GLY A 162 -27.72 55.28 -17.98
C GLY A 162 -28.86 55.27 -16.98
N THR A 163 -28.95 56.34 -16.19
CA THR A 163 -30.15 56.71 -15.44
C THR A 163 -31.18 57.20 -16.46
N GLY A 164 -32.17 56.35 -16.77
CA GLY A 164 -33.37 56.73 -17.53
C GLY A 164 -34.30 57.64 -16.70
N PRO A 165 -35.17 58.44 -17.34
CA PRO A 165 -35.87 59.52 -16.69
C PRO A 165 -36.98 59.04 -15.75
N ALA A 166 -37.14 59.81 -14.67
CA ALA A 166 -38.11 59.68 -13.60
C ALA A 166 -39.54 59.38 -14.07
N GLY A 167 -40.07 58.24 -13.63
CA GLY A 167 -41.50 57.91 -13.65
C GLY A 167 -42.03 57.94 -12.22
N ASP A 168 -42.51 59.11 -11.79
CA ASP A 168 -43.38 59.28 -10.63
C ASP A 168 -44.66 58.46 -10.83
N LYS A 169 -44.98 57.55 -9.89
CA LYS A 169 -46.32 57.00 -9.62
C LYS A 169 -46.27 56.03 -8.44
N GLY A 170 -46.76 56.47 -7.27
CA GLY A 170 -46.94 55.54 -6.16
C GLY A 170 -47.51 56.09 -4.86
N LYS A 171 -48.29 57.17 -4.87
CA LYS A 171 -49.03 57.62 -3.69
C LYS A 171 -50.31 56.79 -3.53
N ARG A 172 -50.33 55.85 -2.58
CA ARG A 172 -51.57 55.28 -2.03
C ARG A 172 -51.61 55.57 -0.53
N LYS A 173 -52.43 56.55 -0.15
CA LYS A 173 -52.93 56.69 1.22
C LYS A 173 -54.09 55.71 1.38
N ALA A 174 -54.03 54.86 2.40
CA ALA A 174 -55.15 54.04 2.84
C ALA A 174 -55.74 54.73 4.07
N ASP A 175 -56.87 55.41 3.89
CA ASP A 175 -57.79 55.75 4.97
C ASP A 175 -58.84 54.63 5.03
N VAL A 176 -58.83 53.85 6.10
CA VAL A 176 -59.97 53.01 6.51
C VAL A 176 -60.28 53.35 7.95
N THR A 177 -61.28 54.21 8.10
CA THR A 177 -62.00 54.52 9.31
C THR A 177 -62.59 53.24 9.89
N SER A 178 -62.22 52.91 11.11
CA SER A 178 -62.81 51.82 11.89
C SER A 178 -63.86 52.39 12.85
N PRO A 179 -65.11 51.92 12.82
CA PRO A 179 -66.01 52.03 13.95
C PRO A 179 -66.31 50.63 14.48
N ARG A 180 -65.79 50.30 15.67
CA ARG A 180 -66.38 49.25 16.49
C ARG A 180 -66.60 49.75 17.92
N VAL A 181 -67.89 49.96 18.14
CA VAL A 181 -68.64 49.89 19.39
C VAL A 181 -68.03 48.86 20.34
N ALA A 182 -67.77 49.31 21.57
CA ALA A 182 -67.65 48.46 22.74
C ALA A 182 -68.66 48.96 23.78
N ASP A 183 -69.30 47.99 24.41
CA ASP A 183 -70.48 48.08 25.26
C ASP A 183 -70.34 48.98 26.49
N SER A 184 -71.45 49.56 26.94
CA SER A 184 -71.63 50.00 28.32
C SER A 184 -73.13 50.06 28.68
N ALA A 185 -73.52 49.14 29.56
CA ALA A 185 -74.76 49.05 30.36
C ALA A 185 -76.08 48.68 29.65
#